data_AF-A0A959FAT9-F1
#
_entry.id   AF-A0A959FAT9-F1
#
_cell.length_a   1.000
_cell.length_b   1.000
_cell.length_c   1.000
_cell.angle_alpha   90.00
_cell.angle_beta   90.00
_cell.angle_gamma   90.00
#
_symmetry.space_group_name_H-M   'P 1'
#
loop_
_entity.id
_entity.type
_entity.pdbx_description
1 polymer ?
#
loop_
_entity_poly.entity_id
_entity_poly.type
_entity_poly.pdbx_seq_one_letter_code
_entity_poly.pdbx_strand_id
1 'polypeptide(L)'
;MTFEESGLRFSFASNWVVKKYDEHPYFRALSGNGLKGVDFIAIRDQRELIFIEVKNYRTRYNAKMNVSFDVNVKPAPELAFELKRKLEDTLLAIDAVLQYYHRSWWFRRFRGMWMRWPFLQHNRAFWTLADSLVQYHLHYVVWLALDRDDPEDYEEQLIAELAKFDLHILDQMSVTNTSEHIFKEEVIVKLLE
;
A
#
# COMPACT_ATOMS: atom_id res chain seq x y z
N MET A 1 10.55 9.62 6.95
CA MET A 1 9.53 10.28 6.10
C MET A 1 8.16 9.96 6.69
N THR A 2 7.23 10.91 6.72
CA THR A 2 5.98 10.74 7.50
C THR A 2 4.75 10.94 6.62
N PHE A 3 3.74 10.10 6.79
CA PHE A 3 2.46 10.17 6.11
C PHE A 3 1.32 9.94 7.09
N GLU A 4 0.15 10.50 6.80
CA GLU A 4 -1.07 10.27 7.57
C GLU A 4 -2.09 9.57 6.68
N GLU A 5 -2.68 8.49 7.18
CA GLU A 5 -3.71 7.74 6.48
C GLU A 5 -4.69 7.11 7.47
N SER A 6 -6.00 7.25 7.21
CA SER A 6 -7.06 6.65 8.01
C SER A 6 -6.94 6.88 9.53
N GLY A 7 -6.47 8.04 9.97
CA GLY A 7 -6.30 8.37 11.39
C GLY A 7 -5.04 7.78 12.04
N LEU A 8 -4.11 7.25 11.23
CA LEU A 8 -2.81 6.76 11.65
C LEU A 8 -1.71 7.63 11.03
N ARG A 9 -0.61 7.81 11.76
CA ARG A 9 0.62 8.44 11.27
C ARG A 9 1.71 7.40 11.12
N PHE A 10 2.15 7.20 9.89
CA PHE A 10 3.24 6.30 9.52
C PHE A 10 4.53 7.09 9.38
N SER A 11 5.60 6.63 10.03
CA SER A 11 6.95 7.19 9.89
C SER A 11 7.90 6.11 9.40
N PHE A 12 8.33 6.23 8.15
CA PHE A 12 9.23 5.28 7.49
C PHE A 12 10.69 5.70 7.63
N ALA A 13 11.59 4.73 7.81
CA ALA A 13 13.03 4.90 7.84
C ALA A 13 13.59 5.43 6.51
N SER A 14 14.84 5.90 6.53
CA SER A 14 15.46 6.60 5.39
C SER A 14 15.74 5.71 4.17
N ASN A 15 15.81 4.40 4.37
CA ASN A 15 15.99 3.40 3.32
C ASN A 15 14.70 3.10 2.53
N TRP A 16 13.58 3.71 2.92
CA TRP A 16 12.30 3.58 2.25
C TRP A 16 12.03 4.73 1.29
N VAL A 17 11.50 4.41 0.12
CA VAL A 17 10.90 5.37 -0.81
C VAL A 17 9.43 5.06 -0.91
N VAL A 18 8.57 5.97 -0.48
CA VAL A 18 7.13 5.74 -0.31
C VAL A 18 6.36 6.80 -1.09
N LYS A 19 5.29 6.38 -1.77
CA LYS A 19 4.34 7.25 -2.46
C LYS A 19 2.93 6.90 -2.02
N LYS A 20 2.14 7.89 -1.60
CA LYS A 20 0.69 7.73 -1.48
C LYS A 20 0.09 7.61 -2.86
N TYR A 21 -0.77 6.62 -3.06
CA TYR A 21 -1.35 6.34 -4.37
C TYR A 21 -2.18 7.53 -4.88
N ASP A 22 -3.10 8.04 -4.06
CA ASP A 22 -4.03 9.11 -4.45
C ASP A 22 -3.36 10.48 -4.67
N GLU A 23 -2.14 10.69 -4.16
CA GLU A 23 -1.45 11.97 -4.32
C GLU A 23 -0.71 12.08 -5.65
N HIS A 24 -0.40 10.94 -6.29
CA HIS A 24 0.40 10.93 -7.51
C HIS A 24 -0.41 11.39 -8.74
N PRO A 25 0.10 12.32 -9.57
CA PRO A 25 -0.64 12.84 -10.73
C PRO A 25 -1.14 11.78 -11.72
N TYR A 26 -0.34 10.74 -12.00
CA TYR A 26 -0.76 9.64 -12.88
C TYR A 26 -1.93 8.85 -12.31
N PHE A 27 -1.92 8.55 -11.02
CA PHE A 27 -3.01 7.80 -10.39
C PHE A 27 -4.25 8.63 -10.20
N ARG A 28 -4.14 9.95 -9.97
CA ARG A 28 -5.30 10.85 -10.03
C ARG A 28 -6.01 10.79 -11.37
N ALA A 29 -5.26 10.77 -12.48
CA ALA A 29 -5.86 10.62 -13.81
C ALA A 29 -6.56 9.25 -14.00
N LEU A 30 -6.03 8.18 -13.40
CA LEU A 30 -6.60 6.84 -13.47
C LEU A 30 -7.79 6.63 -12.52
N SER A 31 -7.78 7.27 -11.35
CA SER A 31 -8.85 7.20 -10.34
C SER A 31 -10.19 7.73 -10.85
N GLY A 32 -10.17 8.68 -11.79
CA GLY A 32 -11.37 9.17 -12.49
C GLY A 32 -12.08 8.11 -13.34
N ASN A 33 -11.42 6.97 -13.63
CA ASN A 33 -11.99 5.83 -14.35
C ASN A 33 -12.45 4.69 -13.43
N GLY A 34 -12.52 4.94 -12.11
CA GLY A 34 -13.03 3.97 -11.13
C GLY A 34 -12.00 2.97 -10.58
N LEU A 35 -10.72 3.10 -10.94
CA LEU A 35 -9.63 2.32 -10.34
C LEU A 35 -9.31 2.84 -8.94
N LYS A 36 -9.29 1.94 -7.95
CA LYS A 36 -8.91 2.27 -6.56
C LYS A 36 -7.66 1.48 -6.19
N GLY A 37 -6.55 2.18 -5.98
CA GLY A 37 -5.31 1.52 -5.57
C GLY A 37 -5.22 1.30 -4.07
N VAL A 38 -4.13 0.65 -3.69
CA VAL A 38 -3.65 0.58 -2.29
C VAL A 38 -3.26 1.98 -1.80
N ASP A 39 -3.27 2.22 -0.50
CA ASP A 39 -2.98 3.56 0.04
C ASP A 39 -1.51 3.99 -0.17
N PHE A 40 -0.56 3.06 -0.03
CA PHE A 40 0.86 3.31 -0.26
C PHE A 40 1.51 2.30 -1.21
N ILE A 41 2.42 2.81 -2.03
CA ILE A 41 3.40 2.00 -2.76
C ILE A 41 4.78 2.41 -2.25
N ALA A 42 5.53 1.43 -1.74
CA ALA A 42 6.82 1.63 -1.13
C ALA A 42 7.89 0.74 -1.76
N ILE A 43 9.12 1.22 -1.77
CA ILE A 43 10.30 0.43 -2.11
C ILE A 43 11.25 0.47 -0.92
N ARG A 44 11.53 -0.70 -0.34
CA ARG A 44 12.50 -0.88 0.75
C ARG A 44 13.84 -1.35 0.19
N ASP A 45 14.92 -0.69 0.62
CA ASP A 45 16.31 -1.03 0.27
C ASP A 45 16.58 -1.17 -1.24
N GLN A 46 15.73 -0.57 -2.08
CA GLN A 46 15.75 -0.70 -3.55
C GLN A 46 15.58 -2.13 -4.07
N ARG A 47 15.09 -3.06 -3.23
CA ARG A 47 15.05 -4.50 -3.53
C ARG A 47 13.68 -5.13 -3.40
N GLU A 48 12.79 -4.48 -2.68
CA GLU A 48 11.47 -5.02 -2.37
C GLU A 48 10.42 -3.96 -2.65
N LEU A 49 9.40 -4.35 -3.41
CA LEU A 49 8.23 -3.54 -3.67
C LEU A 49 7.16 -3.94 -2.65
N ILE A 50 6.67 -2.97 -1.90
CA ILE A 50 5.70 -3.18 -0.83
C ILE A 50 4.46 -2.37 -1.15
N PHE A 51 3.32 -3.05 -1.31
CA PHE A 51 2.01 -2.41 -1.34
C PHE A 51 1.43 -2.42 0.06
N ILE A 52 0.94 -1.28 0.54
CA ILE A 52 0.37 -1.17 1.88
C ILE A 52 -1.04 -0.60 1.75
N GLU A 53 -2.01 -1.38 2.22
CA GLU A 53 -3.41 -0.96 2.34
C GLU A 53 -3.77 -0.83 3.81
N VAL A 54 -4.35 0.30 4.21
CA VAL A 54 -4.65 0.62 5.60
C VAL A 54 -6.14 0.50 5.86
N LYS A 55 -6.49 -0.30 6.89
CA LYS A 55 -7.84 -0.44 7.42
C LYS A 55 -7.81 -0.15 8.91
N ASN A 56 -8.30 1.02 9.28
CA ASN A 56 -8.43 1.42 10.66
C ASN A 56 -9.89 1.35 11.12
N TYR A 57 -10.22 0.26 11.81
CA TYR A 57 -11.51 -0.01 12.43
C TYR A 57 -11.59 0.44 13.90
N ARG A 58 -10.51 1.00 14.45
CA ARG A 58 -10.54 1.53 15.80
C ARG A 58 -11.59 2.61 15.96
N THR A 59 -12.31 2.53 17.06
CA THR A 59 -13.31 3.48 17.51
C THR A 59 -12.69 4.85 17.60
N ARG A 60 -13.34 5.82 16.97
CA ARG A 60 -12.85 7.20 16.92
C ARG A 60 -13.65 8.06 17.87
N TYR A 61 -12.97 8.74 18.77
CA TYR A 61 -13.60 9.75 19.61
C TYR A 61 -13.55 11.12 18.91
N ASN A 62 -14.70 11.78 18.79
CA ASN A 62 -14.75 13.15 18.29
C ASN A 62 -14.94 14.12 19.45
N ALA A 63 -13.86 14.77 19.86
CA ALA A 63 -13.85 15.73 20.97
C ALA A 63 -14.79 16.93 20.75
N LYS A 64 -15.06 17.34 19.50
CA LYS A 64 -15.96 18.47 19.21
C LYS A 64 -17.43 18.11 19.42
N MET A 65 -17.79 16.86 19.17
CA MET A 65 -19.15 16.37 19.28
C MET A 65 -19.40 15.58 20.59
N ASN A 66 -18.35 15.27 21.33
CA ASN A 66 -18.37 14.43 22.53
C ASN A 66 -19.06 13.07 22.28
N VAL A 67 -18.78 12.45 21.14
CA VAL A 67 -19.31 11.14 20.76
C VAL A 67 -18.22 10.24 20.21
N SER A 68 -18.35 8.95 20.49
CA SER A 68 -17.56 7.88 19.86
C SER A 68 -18.28 7.38 18.62
N PHE A 69 -17.51 7.11 17.57
CA PHE A 69 -17.98 6.46 16.36
C PHE A 69 -17.36 5.07 16.28
N ASP A 70 -18.17 4.05 16.54
CA ASP A 70 -17.78 2.67 16.31
C ASP A 70 -17.74 2.44 14.79
N VAL A 71 -16.59 1.96 14.30
CA VAL A 71 -16.44 1.59 12.90
C VAL A 71 -16.76 0.10 12.81
N ASN A 72 -17.95 -0.23 12.28
CA ASN A 72 -18.32 -1.62 12.11
C ASN A 72 -17.33 -2.32 11.16
N VAL A 73 -16.66 -3.35 11.67
CA VAL A 73 -15.70 -4.15 10.89
C VAL A 73 -16.47 -4.88 9.79
N LYS A 74 -15.99 -4.76 8.55
CA LYS A 74 -16.58 -5.49 7.43
C LYS A 74 -16.42 -7.01 7.63
N PRO A 75 -17.37 -7.84 7.16
CA PRO A 75 -17.14 -9.28 7.10
C PRO A 75 -15.83 -9.60 6.35
N ALA A 76 -15.04 -10.54 6.88
CA ALA A 76 -13.75 -10.92 6.30
C ALA A 76 -13.80 -11.25 4.79
N PRO A 77 -14.82 -11.98 4.27
CA PRO A 77 -14.90 -12.26 2.83
C PRO A 77 -15.12 -11.00 1.98
N GLU A 78 -15.91 -10.05 2.48
CA GLU A 78 -16.16 -8.78 1.80
C GLU A 78 -14.88 -7.94 1.75
N LEU A 79 -14.19 -7.82 2.89
CA LEU A 79 -12.93 -7.09 2.94
C LEU A 79 -11.86 -7.75 2.06
N ALA A 80 -11.73 -9.07 2.09
CA ALA A 80 -10.78 -9.81 1.27
C ALA A 80 -11.00 -9.53 -0.23
N PHE A 81 -12.26 -9.51 -0.67
CA PHE A 81 -12.60 -9.18 -2.06
C PHE A 81 -12.23 -7.74 -2.43
N GLU A 82 -12.46 -6.77 -1.54
CA GLU A 82 -12.03 -5.38 -1.78
C GLU A 82 -10.51 -5.24 -1.84
N LEU A 83 -9.78 -5.91 -0.94
CA LEU A 83 -8.33 -5.91 -0.89
C LEU A 83 -7.72 -6.52 -2.16
N LYS A 84 -8.28 -7.62 -2.66
CA LYS A 84 -7.92 -8.22 -3.96
C LYS A 84 -8.10 -7.21 -5.08
N ARG A 85 -9.28 -6.58 -5.16
CA ARG A 85 -9.56 -5.59 -6.21
C ARG A 85 -8.59 -4.42 -6.18
N LYS A 86 -8.26 -3.91 -4.99
CA LYS A 86 -7.27 -2.84 -4.84
C LYS A 86 -5.87 -3.25 -5.32
N LEU A 87 -5.47 -4.49 -5.02
CA LEU A 87 -4.21 -5.04 -5.53
C LEU A 87 -4.22 -5.10 -7.07
N GLU A 88 -5.26 -5.68 -7.67
CA GLU A 88 -5.41 -5.78 -9.12
C GLU A 88 -5.42 -4.41 -9.81
N ASP A 89 -6.21 -3.47 -9.28
CA ASP A 89 -6.28 -2.09 -9.79
C ASP A 89 -4.92 -1.39 -9.69
N THR A 90 -4.16 -1.62 -8.62
CA THR A 90 -2.82 -1.06 -8.43
C THR A 90 -1.85 -1.59 -9.48
N LEU A 91 -1.88 -2.90 -9.74
CA LEU A 91 -1.04 -3.56 -10.75
C LEU A 91 -1.37 -3.04 -12.15
N LEU A 92 -2.66 -2.94 -12.49
CA LEU A 92 -3.12 -2.36 -13.76
C LEU A 92 -2.65 -0.91 -13.92
N ALA A 93 -2.69 -0.13 -12.85
CA ALA A 93 -2.26 1.26 -12.88
C ALA A 93 -0.74 1.39 -13.07
N ILE A 94 0.06 0.53 -12.42
CA ILE A 94 1.51 0.46 -12.63
C ILE A 94 1.81 0.10 -14.08
N ASP A 95 1.17 -0.93 -14.63
CA ASP A 95 1.33 -1.33 -16.03
C ASP A 95 0.98 -0.18 -16.99
N ALA A 96 -0.13 0.54 -16.76
CA ALA A 96 -0.50 1.70 -17.56
C ALA A 96 0.56 2.83 -17.52
N VAL A 97 1.13 3.12 -16.33
CA VAL A 97 2.22 4.10 -16.16
C VAL A 97 3.46 3.67 -16.95
N LEU A 98 3.77 2.38 -16.96
CA LEU A 98 4.93 1.85 -17.69
C LEU A 98 4.73 1.88 -19.19
N GLN A 99 3.56 1.45 -19.68
CA GLN A 99 3.21 1.57 -21.08
C GLN A 99 3.33 3.03 -21.56
N TYR A 100 2.92 4.00 -20.73
CA TYR A 100 3.13 5.41 -21.02
C TYR A 100 4.62 5.77 -21.16
N TYR A 101 5.48 5.29 -20.25
CA TYR A 101 6.93 5.53 -20.36
C TYR A 101 7.57 4.85 -21.57
N HIS A 102 7.17 3.61 -21.90
CA HIS A 102 7.70 2.88 -23.05
C HIS A 102 7.40 3.54 -24.39
N ARG A 103 6.29 4.29 -24.50
CA ARG A 103 5.97 5.08 -25.70
C ARG A 103 6.93 6.26 -25.90
N SER A 104 7.64 6.71 -24.85
CA SER A 104 8.64 7.77 -24.97
C SER A 104 9.96 7.21 -25.52
N TRP A 105 10.36 7.65 -26.72
CA TRP A 105 11.64 7.30 -27.34
C TRP A 105 12.85 7.64 -26.45
N TRP A 106 12.78 8.76 -25.71
CA TRP A 106 13.82 9.18 -24.77
C TRP A 106 13.97 8.23 -23.59
N PHE A 107 12.87 7.66 -23.08
CA PHE A 107 12.93 6.68 -21.99
C PHE A 107 13.68 5.42 -22.43
N ARG A 108 13.36 4.88 -23.60
CA ARG A 108 14.04 3.70 -24.16
C ARG A 108 15.54 3.94 -24.35
N ARG A 109 15.92 5.14 -24.81
CA ARG A 109 17.32 5.52 -25.08
C ARG A 109 18.14 5.71 -23.79
N PHE A 110 17.53 6.19 -22.71
CA PHE A 110 18.24 6.59 -21.48
C PHE A 110 17.91 5.76 -20.23
N ARG A 111 17.12 4.68 -20.33
CA ARG A 111 16.74 3.79 -19.20
C ARG A 111 17.92 3.44 -18.28
N GLY A 112 19.03 2.99 -18.85
CA GLY A 112 20.22 2.61 -18.09
C GLY A 112 20.92 3.78 -17.37
N MET A 113 20.79 5.01 -17.88
CA MET A 113 21.30 6.21 -17.21
C MET A 113 20.39 6.60 -16.03
N TRP A 114 19.08 6.44 -16.18
CA TRP A 114 18.12 6.83 -15.15
C TRP A 114 18.12 5.87 -13.96
N MET A 115 18.35 4.57 -14.22
CA MET A 115 18.55 3.58 -13.15
C MET A 115 19.86 3.79 -12.37
N ARG A 116 20.83 4.51 -12.95
CA ARG A 116 22.08 4.89 -12.26
C ARG A 116 21.95 6.19 -11.48
N TRP A 117 20.82 6.89 -11.60
CA TRP A 117 20.59 8.14 -10.89
C TRP A 117 20.17 7.84 -9.44
N PRO A 118 20.93 8.30 -8.43
CA PRO A 118 20.75 7.90 -7.04
C PRO A 118 19.48 8.43 -6.35
N PHE A 119 18.59 9.13 -7.07
CA PHE A 119 17.40 9.73 -6.49
C PHE A 119 16.14 9.00 -6.94
N LEU A 120 15.88 7.85 -6.31
CA LEU A 120 14.60 7.13 -6.41
C LEU A 120 13.39 7.98 -6.01
N GLN A 121 13.59 9.14 -5.39
CA GLN A 121 12.52 10.13 -5.21
C GLN A 121 11.95 10.63 -6.54
N HIS A 122 12.74 10.64 -7.62
CA HIS A 122 12.25 11.02 -8.94
C HIS A 122 11.26 9.98 -9.47
N ASN A 123 10.05 10.42 -9.83
CA ASN A 123 8.93 9.54 -10.20
C ASN A 123 9.31 8.48 -11.23
N ARG A 124 10.09 8.85 -12.26
CA ARG A 124 10.45 7.90 -13.32
C ARG A 124 11.39 6.78 -12.85
N ALA A 125 12.34 7.10 -11.97
CA ALA A 125 13.24 6.10 -11.39
C ALA A 125 12.47 5.15 -10.46
N PHE A 126 11.57 5.70 -9.64
CA PHE A 126 10.67 4.92 -8.79
C PHE A 126 9.84 3.91 -9.59
N TRP A 127 9.12 4.37 -10.62
CA TRP A 127 8.23 3.49 -11.41
C TRP A 127 9.00 2.45 -12.20
N THR A 128 10.18 2.79 -12.73
CA THR A 128 11.03 1.82 -13.43
C THR A 128 11.52 0.72 -12.48
N LEU A 129 11.85 1.07 -11.23
CA LEU A 129 12.26 0.09 -10.24
C LEU A 129 11.07 -0.76 -9.76
N ALA A 130 9.93 -0.12 -9.47
CA ALA A 130 8.70 -0.81 -9.09
C ALA A 130 8.31 -1.88 -10.13
N ASP A 131 8.36 -1.56 -11.42
CA ASP A 131 8.16 -2.51 -12.53
C ASP A 131 9.10 -3.72 -12.43
N SER A 132 10.40 -3.47 -12.27
CA SER A 132 11.36 -4.58 -12.20
C SER A 132 11.19 -5.45 -10.95
N LEU A 133 10.57 -4.92 -9.90
CA LEU A 133 10.34 -5.63 -8.64
C LEU A 133 8.98 -6.32 -8.59
N VAL A 134 7.97 -5.85 -9.33
CA VAL A 134 6.59 -6.36 -9.24
C VAL A 134 6.47 -7.84 -9.57
N GLN A 135 7.36 -8.36 -10.42
CA GLN A 135 7.33 -9.76 -10.85
C GLN A 135 8.09 -10.72 -9.90
N TYR A 136 8.89 -10.20 -8.98
CA TYR A 136 9.86 -11.02 -8.24
C TYR A 136 9.88 -10.76 -6.73
N HIS A 137 9.56 -9.55 -6.30
CA HIS A 137 9.74 -9.09 -4.92
C HIS A 137 8.57 -8.20 -4.47
N LEU A 138 7.35 -8.62 -4.80
CA LEU A 138 6.13 -7.92 -4.40
C LEU A 138 5.59 -8.48 -3.08
N HIS A 139 5.63 -7.65 -2.05
CA HIS A 139 5.00 -7.90 -0.76
C HIS A 139 3.72 -7.07 -0.63
N TYR A 140 2.57 -7.72 -0.43
CA TYR A 140 1.33 -7.03 -0.12
C TYR A 140 1.05 -7.04 1.39
N VAL A 141 0.89 -5.87 1.98
CA VAL A 141 0.65 -5.67 3.41
C VAL A 141 -0.71 -5.04 3.62
N VAL A 142 -1.53 -5.72 4.43
CA VAL A 142 -2.79 -5.19 4.94
C VAL A 142 -2.54 -4.72 6.36
N TRP A 143 -2.50 -3.41 6.55
CA TRP A 143 -2.38 -2.81 7.86
C TRP A 143 -3.75 -2.69 8.51
N LEU A 144 -4.05 -3.60 9.43
CA LEU A 144 -5.32 -3.71 10.12
C LEU A 144 -5.19 -3.17 11.55
N ALA A 145 -5.89 -2.08 11.85
CA ALA A 145 -5.99 -1.56 13.21
C ALA A 145 -7.39 -1.89 13.75
N LEU A 146 -7.44 -2.87 14.64
CA LEU A 146 -8.63 -3.32 15.37
C LEU A 146 -8.63 -2.76 16.80
N ASP A 147 -9.82 -2.73 17.39
CA ASP A 147 -10.06 -2.55 18.82
C ASP A 147 -10.04 -3.90 19.56
N ARG A 148 -10.00 -3.85 20.89
CA ARG A 148 -9.98 -5.05 21.75
C ARG A 148 -11.27 -5.87 21.69
N ASP A 149 -12.38 -5.23 21.31
CA ASP A 149 -13.69 -5.85 21.27
C ASP A 149 -14.00 -6.47 19.89
N ASP A 150 -13.09 -6.34 18.93
CA ASP A 150 -13.19 -7.00 17.62
C ASP A 150 -12.98 -8.52 17.74
N PRO A 151 -13.50 -9.33 16.80
CA PRO A 151 -13.40 -10.78 16.90
C PRO A 151 -11.94 -11.24 16.96
N GLU A 152 -11.59 -12.02 18.00
CA GLU A 152 -10.21 -12.49 18.24
C GLU A 152 -9.59 -13.18 17.01
N ASP A 153 -10.42 -13.89 16.22
CA ASP A 153 -9.98 -14.64 15.04
C ASP A 153 -10.10 -13.86 13.71
N TYR A 154 -10.40 -12.55 13.74
CA TYR A 154 -10.69 -11.80 12.50
C TYR A 154 -9.51 -11.75 11.54
N GLU A 155 -8.28 -11.55 12.04
CA GLU A 155 -7.07 -11.56 11.22
C GLU A 155 -6.88 -12.92 10.52
N GLU A 156 -7.07 -14.02 11.24
CA GLU A 156 -6.96 -15.38 10.70
C GLU A 156 -8.02 -15.67 9.65
N GLN A 157 -9.28 -15.25 9.91
CA GLN A 157 -10.36 -15.36 8.94
C GLN A 157 -10.05 -14.56 7.67
N LEU A 158 -9.54 -13.33 7.81
CA LEU A 158 -9.17 -12.51 6.67
C LEU A 158 -8.06 -13.14 5.84
N ILE A 159 -7.02 -13.68 6.50
CA ILE A 159 -5.93 -14.41 5.83
C ILE A 159 -6.49 -15.63 5.09
N ALA A 160 -7.38 -16.40 5.72
CA ALA A 160 -7.99 -17.57 5.10
C ALA A 160 -8.85 -17.20 3.88
N GLU A 161 -9.60 -16.10 3.94
CA GLU A 161 -10.37 -15.59 2.80
C GLU A 161 -9.46 -15.08 1.67
N LEU A 162 -8.38 -14.35 2.00
CA LEU A 162 -7.42 -13.88 1.02
C LEU A 162 -6.68 -15.04 0.34
N ALA A 163 -6.38 -16.11 1.06
CA ALA A 163 -5.73 -17.31 0.52
C ALA A 163 -6.61 -18.08 -0.50
N LYS A 164 -7.92 -17.84 -0.53
CA LYS A 164 -8.81 -18.37 -1.57
C LYS A 164 -8.58 -17.69 -2.93
N PHE A 165 -7.97 -16.51 -2.92
CA PHE A 165 -7.63 -15.81 -4.15
C PHE A 165 -6.25 -16.24 -4.63
N ASP A 166 -6.20 -16.55 -5.92
CA ASP A 166 -4.99 -17.02 -6.57
C ASP A 166 -4.04 -15.87 -6.90
N LEU A 167 -3.38 -15.32 -5.87
CA LEU A 167 -2.55 -14.13 -5.96
C LEU A 167 -1.09 -14.46 -6.31
N HIS A 168 -0.89 -15.23 -7.38
CA HIS A 168 0.42 -15.75 -7.83
C HIS A 168 1.52 -14.70 -8.05
N ILE A 169 1.15 -13.44 -8.26
CA ILE A 169 2.10 -12.34 -8.46
C ILE A 169 2.77 -11.89 -7.14
N LEU A 170 2.18 -12.24 -6.00
CA LEU A 170 2.72 -11.91 -4.69
C LEU A 170 3.81 -12.91 -4.30
N ASP A 171 4.97 -12.39 -3.90
CA ASP A 171 5.99 -13.19 -3.22
C ASP A 171 5.56 -13.42 -1.76
N GLN A 172 4.98 -12.38 -1.15
CA GLN A 172 4.51 -12.43 0.22
C GLN A 172 3.22 -11.63 0.39
N MET A 173 2.36 -12.11 1.29
CA MET A 173 1.22 -11.37 1.83
C MET A 173 1.29 -11.36 3.34
N SER A 174 0.96 -10.22 3.97
CA SER A 174 0.92 -10.13 5.43
C SER A 174 -0.22 -9.24 5.90
N VAL A 175 -0.96 -9.72 6.89
CA VAL A 175 -1.87 -8.88 7.68
C VAL A 175 -1.11 -8.49 8.94
N THR A 176 -1.17 -7.23 9.33
CA THR A 176 -0.37 -6.70 10.43
C THR A 176 -1.07 -5.58 11.17
N ASN A 177 -0.72 -5.35 12.43
CA ASN A 177 -1.38 -4.35 13.27
C ASN A 177 -0.39 -3.33 13.86
N THR A 178 -0.91 -2.38 14.64
CA THR A 178 -0.09 -1.26 15.15
C THR A 178 0.84 -1.67 16.29
N SER A 179 0.51 -2.73 17.03
CA SER A 179 1.24 -3.19 18.21
C SER A 179 2.40 -4.13 17.84
N GLU A 180 2.17 -5.04 16.89
CA GLU A 180 3.17 -5.98 16.41
C GLU A 180 3.10 -6.01 14.88
N HIS A 181 4.15 -5.49 14.24
CA HIS A 181 4.26 -5.53 12.79
C HIS A 181 5.63 -5.96 12.29
N ILE A 182 5.59 -6.53 11.07
CA ILE A 182 6.71 -7.16 10.38
C ILE A 182 7.91 -6.22 10.15
N PHE A 183 7.67 -4.90 10.10
CA PHE A 183 8.68 -3.89 9.81
C PHE A 183 9.40 -3.31 11.04
N LYS A 184 9.00 -3.70 12.27
CA LYS A 184 9.68 -3.32 13.52
C LYS A 184 10.05 -1.82 13.58
N GLU A 185 11.31 -1.49 13.86
CA GLU A 185 11.80 -0.12 14.01
C GLU A 185 11.84 0.67 12.70
N GLU A 186 11.72 0.02 11.54
CA GLU A 186 11.77 0.70 10.24
C GLU A 186 10.50 1.52 9.93
N VAL A 187 9.37 1.14 10.52
CA VAL A 187 8.08 1.79 10.29
C VAL A 187 7.41 2.05 11.64
N ILE A 188 7.40 3.30 12.10
CA ILE A 188 6.74 3.66 13.35
C ILE A 188 5.33 4.12 13.03
N VAL A 189 4.32 3.48 13.62
CA VAL A 189 2.91 3.85 13.44
C VAL A 189 2.31 4.34 14.75
N LYS A 190 1.64 5.49 14.68
CA LYS A 190 0.96 6.12 15.83
C LYS A 190 -0.48 6.43 15.48
N LEU A 191 -1.38 6.26 16.44
CA LEU A 191 -2.72 6.81 16.36
C LEU A 191 -2.65 8.34 16.37
N LEU A 192 -3.47 8.97 15.54
CA LEU A 192 -3.74 10.40 15.62
C LEU A 192 -4.87 10.62 16.63
N GLU A 193 -4.61 11.42 17.65
CA GLU A 193 -5.60 11.87 18.65
C GLU A 193 -6.55 12.94 18.09
#